data_AF-A0A0V0XPM5-F1
#
_entry.id   AF-A0A0V0XPM5-F1
#
_cell.length_a   1.000
_cell.length_b   1.000
_cell.length_c   1.000
_cell.angle_alpha   90.00
_cell.angle_beta   90.00
_cell.angle_gamma   90.00
#
_symmetry.space_group_name_H-M   'P 1'
#
loop_
_entity.id
_entity.type
_entity.pdbx_description
1 polymer ?
#
loop_
_entity_poly.entity_id
_entity_poly.type
_entity_poly.pdbx_seq_one_letter_code
_entity_poly.pdbx_strand_id
1 'polypeptide(L)'
;MLSVERQLTQANPNLPARLFHCSETNGIFDVEEIVSFAQEDLYEDDVMVLDVGSEIFVWIGKEASETEKRKACENALNLVDCDASSRTRDTVTIIVVQQGSEPLDFIGHFPNWDPDEWKQSITDADLQCVLKWENDRVRLASVYEEKPKTYPVELLKNVETLPPNVDRGRREEYLSAEDFQKLFKMPRGMFDRLPLWTKMSLKKKVGLL
;
A
#
# COMPACT_ATOMS: atom_id res chain seq x y z
N MET A 1 30.66 -21.71 23.91
CA MET A 1 30.03 -21.69 22.57
C MET A 1 28.59 -21.23 22.76
N LEU A 2 28.32 -19.94 22.52
CA LEU A 2 26.96 -19.41 22.52
C LEU A 2 26.60 -19.15 21.06
N SER A 3 25.80 -20.04 20.49
CA SER A 3 25.16 -19.82 19.19
C SER A 3 24.06 -18.79 19.39
N VAL A 4 24.27 -17.60 18.84
CA VAL A 4 23.24 -16.58 18.72
C VAL A 4 22.51 -16.88 17.41
N GLU A 5 21.45 -17.69 17.48
CA GLU A 5 20.55 -17.85 16.35
C GLU A 5 19.73 -16.57 16.19
N ARG A 6 19.92 -15.95 15.02
CA ARG A 6 19.08 -14.86 14.52
C ARG A 6 17.65 -15.38 14.40
N GLN A 7 16.79 -15.01 15.33
CA GLN A 7 15.35 -15.13 15.16
C GLN A 7 14.93 -14.24 13.98
N LEU A 8 14.51 -14.88 12.91
CA LEU A 8 13.76 -14.26 11.83
C LEU A 8 12.49 -13.66 12.47
N THR A 9 12.34 -12.35 12.38
CA THR A 9 11.15 -11.60 12.79
C THR A 9 9.96 -12.04 11.96
N GLN A 10 9.23 -13.06 12.42
CA GLN A 10 7.88 -13.33 11.93
C GLN A 10 6.96 -12.21 12.44
N ALA A 11 6.19 -11.61 11.54
CA ALA A 11 5.13 -10.68 11.90
C ALA A 11 4.24 -11.31 12.97
N ASN A 12 3.92 -10.55 14.01
CA ASN A 12 3.20 -11.03 15.19
C ASN A 12 1.74 -11.37 14.79
N PRO A 13 1.30 -12.64 14.82
CA PRO A 13 0.02 -13.07 14.23
C PRO A 13 -1.22 -12.74 15.09
N ASN A 14 -1.12 -11.76 15.98
CA ASN A 14 -2.12 -11.51 17.02
C ASN A 14 -2.42 -10.02 17.23
N LEU A 15 -2.22 -9.20 16.19
CA LEU A 15 -2.71 -7.83 16.22
C LEU A 15 -4.24 -7.87 16.13
N PRO A 16 -4.97 -7.23 17.07
CA PRO A 16 -6.41 -7.15 16.98
C PRO A 16 -6.81 -6.33 15.74
N ALA A 17 -7.92 -6.72 15.12
CA ALA A 17 -8.49 -5.96 14.00
C ALA A 17 -8.88 -4.54 14.46
N ARG A 18 -8.57 -3.54 13.64
CA ARG A 18 -8.86 -2.13 13.91
C ARG A 18 -9.57 -1.52 12.72
N LEU A 19 -10.73 -0.90 12.96
CA LEU A 19 -11.50 -0.21 11.93
C LEU A 19 -11.33 1.30 12.09
N PHE A 20 -11.10 1.98 10.98
CA PHE A 20 -11.01 3.43 10.92
C PHE A 20 -12.06 3.97 9.96
N HIS A 21 -12.77 5.01 10.38
CA HIS A 21 -13.66 5.80 9.55
C HIS A 21 -12.88 6.94 8.92
N CYS A 22 -12.93 7.05 7.60
CA CYS A 22 -12.30 8.11 6.83
C CYS A 22 -13.39 8.94 6.13
N SER A 23 -13.62 10.16 6.60
CA SER A 23 -14.67 11.06 6.08
C SER A 23 -14.12 12.44 5.72
N GLU A 24 -14.84 13.16 4.86
CA GLU A 24 -14.55 14.55 4.51
C GLU A 24 -15.71 15.48 4.87
N THR A 25 -15.53 16.28 5.91
CA THR A 25 -16.51 17.30 6.32
C THR A 25 -15.96 18.69 6.04
N ASN A 26 -16.68 19.49 5.23
CA ASN A 26 -16.29 20.86 4.85
C ASN A 26 -14.88 20.95 4.21
N GLY A 27 -14.46 19.91 3.47
CA GLY A 27 -13.14 19.83 2.83
C GLY A 27 -11.99 19.46 3.78
N ILE A 28 -12.29 19.16 5.03
CA ILE A 28 -11.34 18.63 6.02
C ILE A 28 -11.50 17.12 6.03
N PHE A 29 -10.39 16.41 5.81
CA PHE A 29 -10.36 14.96 5.90
C PHE A 29 -10.01 14.56 7.32
N ASP A 30 -10.83 13.69 7.90
CA ASP A 30 -10.68 13.21 9.26
C ASP A 30 -10.62 11.69 9.30
N VAL A 31 -9.92 11.17 10.30
CA VAL A 31 -9.72 9.73 10.50
C VAL A 31 -9.96 9.38 11.96
N GLU A 32 -10.99 8.59 12.21
CA GLU A 32 -11.38 8.16 13.56
C GLU A 32 -11.33 6.64 13.70
N GLU A 33 -10.83 6.13 14.82
CA GLU A 33 -10.84 4.68 15.10
C GLU A 33 -12.17 4.27 15.75
N ILE A 34 -12.86 3.30 15.15
CA ILE A 34 -14.09 2.71 15.70
C ILE A 34 -13.74 1.49 16.54
N VAL A 35 -14.05 1.58 17.83
CA VAL A 35 -13.77 0.50 18.79
C VAL A 35 -14.97 -0.44 18.88
N SER A 36 -14.72 -1.75 18.88
CA SER A 36 -15.76 -2.80 18.92
C SER A 36 -16.77 -2.69 17.77
N PHE A 37 -16.24 -2.51 16.56
CA PHE A 37 -17.02 -2.28 15.35
C PHE A 37 -17.92 -3.48 14.97
N ALA A 38 -19.00 -3.17 14.26
CA ALA A 38 -19.94 -4.09 13.65
C ALA A 38 -20.23 -3.70 12.20
N GLN A 39 -21.07 -4.46 11.50
CA GLN A 39 -21.42 -4.16 10.10
C GLN A 39 -22.13 -2.81 9.97
N GLU A 40 -22.89 -2.39 10.99
CA GLU A 40 -23.62 -1.12 10.98
C GLU A 40 -22.70 0.11 10.96
N ASP A 41 -21.41 -0.06 11.29
CA ASP A 41 -20.41 1.00 11.25
C ASP A 41 -19.81 1.19 9.83
N LEU A 42 -20.26 0.43 8.83
CA LEU A 42 -19.86 0.58 7.43
C LEU A 42 -20.77 1.59 6.72
N TYR A 43 -20.40 2.86 6.78
CA TYR A 43 -21.19 3.98 6.24
C TYR A 43 -21.13 4.08 4.71
N GLU A 44 -22.29 3.99 4.05
CA GLU A 44 -22.39 3.95 2.58
C GLU A 44 -21.88 5.22 1.89
N ASP A 45 -21.85 6.36 2.59
CA ASP A 45 -21.38 7.66 2.12
C ASP A 45 -19.89 7.93 2.42
N ASP A 46 -19.19 6.99 3.04
CA ASP A 46 -17.80 7.17 3.47
C ASP A 46 -16.89 5.96 3.11
N VAL A 47 -15.62 6.07 3.51
CA VAL A 47 -14.61 5.00 3.33
C VAL A 47 -14.17 4.49 4.69
N MET A 48 -14.11 3.16 4.84
CA MET A 48 -13.64 2.50 6.05
C MET A 48 -12.33 1.79 5.79
N VAL A 49 -11.37 1.88 6.70
CA VAL A 49 -10.08 1.18 6.61
C VAL A 49 -9.99 0.15 7.73
N LEU A 50 -9.92 -1.13 7.38
CA LEU A 50 -9.81 -2.24 8.33
C LEU A 50 -8.38 -2.80 8.31
N ASP A 51 -7.63 -2.58 9.37
CA ASP A 51 -6.29 -3.13 9.58
C ASP A 51 -6.36 -4.43 10.39
N VAL A 52 -5.96 -5.54 9.77
CA VAL A 52 -5.92 -6.88 10.40
C VAL A 52 -4.49 -7.42 10.50
N GLY A 53 -3.49 -6.53 10.39
CA GLY A 53 -2.08 -6.87 10.52
C GLY A 53 -1.41 -7.12 9.17
N SER A 54 -1.56 -8.32 8.60
CA SER A 54 -0.93 -8.68 7.30
C SER A 54 -1.68 -8.11 6.10
N GLU A 55 -2.95 -7.76 6.28
CA GLU A 55 -3.80 -7.20 5.25
C GLU A 55 -4.47 -5.94 5.79
N ILE A 56 -4.65 -4.96 4.91
CA ILE A 56 -5.44 -3.77 5.18
C ILE A 56 -6.51 -3.70 4.10
N PHE A 57 -7.77 -3.72 4.53
CA PHE A 57 -8.90 -3.55 3.63
C PHE A 57 -9.32 -2.08 3.60
N VAL A 58 -9.49 -1.53 2.41
CA VAL A 58 -10.12 -0.22 2.19
C VAL A 58 -11.52 -0.50 1.66
N TRP A 59 -12.53 -0.43 2.52
CA TRP A 59 -13.93 -0.61 2.15
C TRP A 59 -14.52 0.71 1.68
N ILE A 60 -15.11 0.71 0.48
CA ILE A 60 -15.64 1.89 -0.19
C ILE A 60 -17.16 1.83 -0.20
N GLY A 61 -17.79 2.76 0.49
CA GLY A 61 -19.23 3.00 0.42
C GLY A 61 -19.69 3.38 -0.99
N LYS A 62 -20.94 3.02 -1.33
CA LYS A 62 -21.55 3.27 -2.63
C LYS A 62 -21.61 4.75 -2.99
N GLU A 63 -21.83 5.61 -2.00
CA GLU A 63 -22.00 7.07 -2.15
C GLU A 63 -20.73 7.87 -1.77
N ALA A 64 -19.67 7.19 -1.32
CA ALA A 64 -18.41 7.82 -0.95
C ALA A 64 -17.81 8.69 -2.07
N SER A 65 -17.25 9.84 -1.68
CA SER A 65 -16.66 10.81 -2.61
C SER A 65 -15.30 10.34 -3.17
N GLU A 66 -14.90 10.88 -4.31
CA GLU A 66 -13.60 10.55 -4.91
C GLU A 66 -12.42 11.06 -4.06
N THR A 67 -12.63 12.14 -3.29
CA THR A 67 -11.61 12.70 -2.40
C THR A 67 -11.37 11.80 -1.20
N GLU A 68 -12.42 11.30 -0.55
CA GLU A 68 -12.33 10.34 0.55
C GLU A 68 -11.64 9.06 0.09
N LYS A 69 -12.03 8.51 -1.06
CA LYS A 69 -11.38 7.32 -1.63
C LYS A 69 -9.88 7.51 -1.77
N ARG A 70 -9.44 8.63 -2.35
CA ARG A 70 -8.01 8.92 -2.52
C ARG A 70 -7.27 9.08 -1.19
N LYS A 71 -7.83 9.87 -0.27
CA LYS A 71 -7.18 10.18 1.01
C LYS A 71 -7.18 8.98 1.96
N ALA A 72 -8.23 8.16 1.99
CA ALA A 72 -8.27 6.92 2.76
C ALA A 72 -7.25 5.90 2.26
N CYS A 73 -7.03 5.84 0.95
CA CYS A 73 -5.99 5.03 0.33
C CYS A 73 -4.57 5.46 0.74
N GLU A 74 -4.31 6.77 0.81
CA GLU A 74 -3.06 7.33 1.34
C GLU A 74 -2.92 7.06 2.86
N ASN A 75 -4.02 7.18 3.60
CA ASN A 75 -4.05 6.88 5.03
C ASN A 75 -3.71 5.42 5.34
N ALA A 76 -4.23 4.46 4.55
CA ALA A 76 -3.90 3.05 4.68
C ALA A 76 -2.39 2.77 4.56
N LEU A 77 -1.68 3.51 3.69
CA LEU A 77 -0.23 3.43 3.59
C LEU A 77 0.47 4.04 4.81
N ASN A 78 0.00 5.20 5.27
CA ASN A 78 0.54 5.86 6.45
C ASN A 78 0.39 5.01 7.72
N LEU A 79 -0.70 4.23 7.83
CA LEU A 79 -0.88 3.28 8.92
C LEU A 79 0.24 2.24 8.95
N VAL A 80 0.74 1.77 7.79
CA VAL A 80 1.87 0.84 7.73
C VAL A 80 3.18 1.52 8.13
N ASP A 81 3.39 2.78 7.72
CA ASP A 81 4.65 3.50 7.96
C ASP A 81 4.79 4.04 9.39
N CYS A 82 3.67 4.43 10.01
CA CYS A 82 3.65 5.01 11.35
C CYS A 82 3.46 3.97 12.46
N ASP A 83 3.21 2.71 12.12
CA ASP A 83 3.06 1.66 13.13
C ASP A 83 4.42 1.28 13.75
N ALA A 84 4.43 1.11 15.07
CA ALA A 84 5.57 0.64 15.83
C ALA A 84 5.83 -0.88 15.65
N SER A 85 4.93 -1.58 14.95
CA SER A 85 5.15 -2.96 14.54
C SER A 85 6.26 -3.06 13.48
N SER A 86 6.86 -4.23 13.34
CA SER A 86 7.89 -4.48 12.31
C SER A 86 7.31 -4.64 10.90
N ARG A 87 6.11 -4.10 10.64
CA ARG A 87 5.44 -4.17 9.34
C ARG A 87 6.12 -3.22 8.36
N THR A 88 6.22 -3.67 7.12
CA THR A 88 6.65 -2.84 6.00
C THR A 88 5.63 -2.96 4.88
N ARG A 89 5.65 -1.99 3.96
CA ARG A 89 4.80 -1.99 2.76
C ARG A 89 4.98 -3.24 1.88
N ASP A 90 6.12 -3.93 1.97
CA ASP A 90 6.37 -5.19 1.25
C ASP A 90 5.71 -6.41 1.92
N THR A 91 5.34 -6.29 3.19
CA THR A 91 4.76 -7.38 4.00
C THR A 91 3.25 -7.26 4.20
N VAL A 92 2.69 -6.08 3.95
CA VAL A 92 1.26 -5.78 4.13
C VAL A 92 0.60 -5.68 2.77
N THR A 93 -0.50 -6.40 2.57
CA THR A 93 -1.29 -6.32 1.34
C THR A 93 -2.45 -5.36 1.55
N ILE A 94 -2.54 -4.32 0.71
CA ILE A 94 -3.71 -3.42 0.69
C ILE A 94 -4.73 -3.97 -0.31
N ILE A 95 -5.95 -4.21 0.15
CA ILE A 95 -7.05 -4.78 -0.63
C ILE A 95 -8.20 -3.76 -0.63
N VAL A 96 -8.66 -3.37 -1.81
CA VAL A 96 -9.82 -2.47 -1.91
C VAL A 96 -11.09 -3.29 -2.07
N VAL A 97 -12.09 -2.99 -1.24
CA VAL A 97 -13.37 -3.69 -1.13
C VAL A 97 -14.49 -2.71 -1.48
N GLN A 98 -15.42 -3.13 -2.32
CA GLN A 98 -16.59 -2.32 -2.67
C GLN A 98 -17.80 -2.82 -1.87
N GLN A 99 -18.63 -1.88 -1.39
CA GLN A 99 -19.91 -2.22 -0.77
C GLN A 99 -20.73 -3.21 -1.62
N GLY A 100 -21.22 -4.28 -0.99
CA GLY A 100 -21.99 -5.35 -1.63
C GLY A 100 -21.15 -6.36 -2.42
N SER A 101 -19.82 -6.25 -2.37
CA SER A 101 -18.87 -7.19 -2.97
C SER A 101 -17.76 -7.58 -1.99
N GLU A 102 -18.12 -7.70 -0.71
CA GLU A 102 -17.19 -8.00 0.37
C GLU A 102 -16.65 -9.45 0.27
N PRO A 103 -15.32 -9.65 0.28
CA PRO A 103 -14.75 -10.99 0.30
C PRO A 103 -14.98 -11.67 1.65
N LEU A 104 -14.97 -13.01 1.66
CA LEU A 104 -15.17 -13.81 2.88
C LEU A 104 -14.18 -13.47 3.99
N ASP A 105 -12.93 -13.16 3.62
CA ASP A 105 -11.88 -12.81 4.56
C ASP A 105 -12.17 -11.46 5.25
N PHE A 106 -12.82 -10.51 4.55
CA PHE A 106 -13.24 -9.23 5.13
C PHE A 106 -14.41 -9.41 6.11
N ILE A 107 -15.50 -10.06 5.67
CA ILE A 107 -16.71 -10.21 6.50
C ILE A 107 -16.44 -11.02 7.76
N GLY A 108 -15.45 -11.93 7.74
CA GLY A 108 -15.07 -12.75 8.89
C GLY A 108 -14.55 -11.95 10.10
N HIS A 109 -14.20 -10.67 9.92
CA HIS A 109 -13.77 -9.79 11.00
C HIS A 109 -14.92 -9.09 11.72
N PHE A 110 -16.15 -9.14 11.19
CA PHE A 110 -17.31 -8.47 11.77
C PHE A 110 -18.21 -9.46 12.51
N PRO A 111 -18.69 -9.11 13.72
CA PRO A 111 -19.68 -9.93 14.41
C PRO A 111 -21.04 -9.88 13.70
N ASN A 112 -21.71 -11.03 13.60
CA ASN A 112 -23.10 -11.16 13.16
C ASN A 112 -23.43 -10.55 11.78
N TRP A 113 -22.52 -10.68 10.80
CA TRP A 113 -22.71 -10.17 9.45
C TRP A 113 -24.05 -10.63 8.81
N ASP A 114 -24.85 -9.67 8.35
CA ASP A 114 -26.04 -9.85 7.52
C ASP A 114 -25.68 -9.73 6.02
N PRO A 115 -25.74 -10.84 5.26
CA PRO A 115 -25.48 -10.83 3.82
C PRO A 115 -26.54 -10.10 2.99
N ASP A 116 -27.71 -9.80 3.57
CA ASP A 116 -28.84 -9.21 2.86
C ASP A 116 -28.91 -7.68 2.98
N GLU A 117 -28.09 -7.07 3.86
CA GLU A 117 -28.15 -5.64 4.20
C GLU A 117 -28.11 -4.71 2.97
N TRP A 118 -27.28 -5.04 1.97
CA TRP A 118 -27.13 -4.24 0.75
C TRP A 118 -27.56 -4.95 -0.54
N LYS A 119 -28.36 -6.03 -0.45
CA LYS A 119 -28.87 -6.72 -1.65
C LYS A 119 -29.91 -5.86 -2.39
N GLN A 120 -29.43 -5.00 -3.27
CA GLN A 120 -30.24 -4.32 -4.27
C GLN A 120 -30.11 -5.01 -5.63
N SER A 121 -31.16 -4.90 -6.45
CA SER A 121 -31.11 -5.32 -7.86
C SER A 121 -30.01 -4.54 -8.58
N ILE A 122 -29.09 -5.23 -9.25
CA ILE A 122 -28.04 -4.62 -10.06
C ILE A 122 -28.68 -3.65 -11.06
N THR A 123 -28.42 -2.35 -10.88
CA THR A 123 -28.90 -1.28 -11.74
C THR A 123 -27.85 -0.95 -12.82
N ASP A 124 -28.26 -0.26 -13.88
CA ASP A 124 -27.31 0.27 -14.88
C ASP A 124 -26.28 1.22 -14.26
N ALA A 125 -26.63 1.91 -13.18
CA ALA A 125 -25.70 2.73 -12.40
C ALA A 125 -24.64 1.88 -11.69
N ASP A 126 -25.03 0.71 -11.15
CA ASP A 126 -24.09 -0.23 -10.54
C ASP A 126 -23.13 -0.82 -11.58
N LEU A 127 -23.60 -1.14 -12.79
CA LEU A 127 -22.74 -1.59 -13.90
C LEU A 127 -21.74 -0.50 -14.36
N GLN A 128 -22.20 0.75 -14.48
CA GLN A 128 -21.30 1.86 -14.77
C GLN A 128 -20.30 2.10 -13.64
N CYS A 129 -20.70 1.89 -12.39
CA CYS A 129 -19.81 1.94 -11.23
C CYS A 129 -18.72 0.87 -11.32
N VAL A 130 -19.07 -0.38 -11.64
CA VAL A 130 -18.09 -1.47 -11.83
C VAL A 130 -17.10 -1.15 -12.96
N LEU A 131 -17.56 -0.63 -14.10
CA LEU A 131 -16.67 -0.26 -15.21
C LEU A 131 -15.77 0.94 -14.88
N LYS A 132 -16.32 1.94 -14.17
CA LYS A 132 -15.55 3.05 -13.63
C LYS A 132 -14.52 2.53 -12.63
N TRP A 133 -14.89 1.57 -11.80
CA TRP A 133 -14.05 0.92 -10.81
C TRP A 133 -12.92 0.10 -11.42
N GLU A 134 -13.14 -0.66 -12.49
CA GLU A 134 -12.01 -1.34 -13.17
C GLU A 134 -10.96 -0.33 -13.64
N ASN A 135 -11.39 0.82 -14.16
CA ASN A 135 -10.49 1.92 -14.51
C ASN A 135 -9.85 2.59 -13.29
N ASP A 136 -10.62 2.83 -12.23
CA ASP A 136 -10.13 3.48 -11.02
C ASP A 136 -9.24 2.54 -10.19
N ARG A 137 -9.44 1.23 -10.23
CA ARG A 137 -8.53 0.20 -9.69
C ARG A 137 -7.22 0.18 -10.46
N VAL A 138 -7.24 0.34 -11.78
CA VAL A 138 -6.03 0.54 -12.59
C VAL A 138 -5.34 1.85 -12.22
N ARG A 139 -6.08 2.94 -11.98
CA ARG A 139 -5.52 4.22 -11.51
C ARG A 139 -4.98 4.15 -10.09
N LEU A 140 -5.70 3.56 -9.16
CA LEU A 140 -5.27 3.32 -7.78
C LEU A 140 -4.05 2.41 -7.77
N ALA A 141 -4.05 1.30 -8.52
CA ALA A 141 -2.85 0.48 -8.70
C ALA A 141 -1.66 1.31 -9.25
N SER A 142 -1.90 2.29 -10.14
CA SER A 142 -0.85 3.21 -10.60
C SER A 142 -0.45 4.31 -9.58
N VAL A 143 -1.31 4.62 -8.61
CA VAL A 143 -1.02 5.48 -7.44
C VAL A 143 -0.23 4.68 -6.38
N TYR A 144 -0.49 3.38 -6.27
CA TYR A 144 0.16 2.44 -5.34
C TYR A 144 1.43 1.79 -5.87
N GLU A 145 1.65 1.77 -7.18
CA GLU A 145 2.99 1.73 -7.75
C GLU A 145 3.65 3.06 -7.40
N GLU A 146 4.12 3.20 -6.16
CA GLU A 146 5.07 4.25 -5.84
C GLU A 146 6.24 4.07 -6.82
N LYS A 147 6.25 4.90 -7.86
CA LYS A 147 7.45 5.12 -8.64
C LYS A 147 8.49 5.55 -7.60
N PRO A 148 9.52 4.73 -7.32
CA PRO A 148 10.52 5.08 -6.33
C PRO A 148 11.02 6.48 -6.71
N LYS A 149 11.01 7.43 -5.76
CA LYS A 149 11.42 8.82 -6.02
C LYS A 149 12.75 8.79 -6.77
N THR A 150 12.70 9.07 -8.07
CA THR A 150 13.87 8.94 -8.92
C THR A 150 14.69 10.21 -8.79
N TYR A 151 15.99 10.08 -8.57
CA TYR A 151 16.90 11.22 -8.51
C TYR A 151 17.79 11.26 -9.76
N PRO A 152 18.23 12.45 -10.20
CA PRO A 152 19.24 12.57 -11.24
C PRO A 152 20.50 11.76 -10.90
N VAL A 153 21.06 11.08 -11.90
CA VAL A 153 22.24 10.21 -11.77
C VAL A 153 23.40 10.90 -11.05
N GLU A 154 23.62 12.18 -11.35
CA GLU A 154 24.74 12.96 -10.80
C GLU A 154 24.58 13.22 -9.30
N LEU A 155 23.35 13.36 -8.81
CA LEU A 155 23.07 13.47 -7.38
C LEU A 155 23.38 12.14 -6.67
N LEU A 156 23.01 11.01 -7.27
CA LEU A 156 23.20 9.68 -6.69
C LEU A 156 24.67 9.23 -6.66
N LYS A 157 25.50 9.71 -7.59
CA LYS A 157 26.94 9.44 -7.58
C LYS A 157 27.67 10.20 -6.46
N ASN A 158 27.18 11.37 -6.06
CA ASN A 158 27.82 12.20 -5.06
C ASN A 158 27.28 11.92 -3.65
N VAL A 159 28.05 11.15 -2.86
CA VAL A 159 27.68 10.73 -1.50
C VAL A 159 27.50 11.90 -0.53
N GLU A 160 28.15 13.04 -0.78
CA GLU A 160 28.09 14.22 0.09
C GLU A 160 26.80 15.03 -0.07
N THR A 161 26.17 14.93 -1.25
CA THR A 161 24.95 15.68 -1.59
C THR A 161 23.68 14.82 -1.60
N LEU A 162 23.73 13.61 -1.05
CA LEU A 162 22.58 12.71 -1.03
C LEU A 162 21.47 13.24 -0.11
N PRO A 163 20.20 13.18 -0.53
CA PRO A 163 19.07 13.42 0.36
C PRO A 163 19.06 12.46 1.57
N PRO A 164 18.53 12.89 2.74
CA PRO A 164 18.57 12.09 3.97
C PRO A 164 17.86 10.73 3.87
N ASN A 165 16.91 10.61 2.95
CA ASN A 165 16.07 9.42 2.73
C ASN A 165 16.62 8.45 1.66
N VAL A 166 17.83 8.69 1.13
CA VAL A 166 18.45 7.84 0.11
C VAL A 166 19.45 6.87 0.75
N ASP A 167 19.20 5.57 0.59
CA ASP A 167 20.12 4.53 1.06
C ASP A 167 21.41 4.55 0.23
N ARG A 168 22.55 4.76 0.90
CA ARG A 168 23.89 4.81 0.30
C ARG A 168 24.32 3.50 -0.35
N GLY A 169 23.83 2.36 0.15
CA GLY A 169 24.13 1.02 -0.36
C GLY A 169 23.20 0.56 -1.49
N ARG A 170 22.03 1.20 -1.63
CA ARG A 170 20.98 0.87 -2.60
C ARG A 170 20.63 2.05 -3.52
N ARG A 171 21.61 2.92 -3.80
CA ARG A 171 21.43 4.13 -4.61
C ARG A 171 20.87 3.88 -6.00
N GLU A 172 21.16 2.71 -6.57
CA GLU A 172 20.62 2.29 -7.85
C GLU A 172 19.10 2.16 -7.85
N GLU A 173 18.43 1.99 -6.71
CA GLU A 173 16.97 1.83 -6.61
C GLU A 173 16.21 3.11 -6.90
N TYR A 174 16.88 4.23 -6.69
CA TYR A 174 16.34 5.56 -6.93
C TYR A 174 16.67 6.07 -8.34
N LEU A 175 17.13 5.20 -9.25
CA LEU A 175 17.27 5.55 -10.66
C LEU A 175 15.95 5.34 -11.40
N SER A 176 15.64 6.27 -12.30
CA SER A 176 14.59 6.06 -13.30
C SER A 176 14.89 4.81 -14.14
N ALA A 177 13.84 4.15 -14.66
CA ALA A 177 14.03 2.97 -15.50
C ALA A 177 14.91 3.27 -16.74
N GLU A 178 14.77 4.48 -17.30
CA GLU A 178 15.57 4.95 -18.43
C GLU A 178 17.05 5.13 -18.06
N ASP A 179 17.34 5.80 -16.94
CA ASP A 179 18.72 6.01 -16.49
C ASP A 179 19.38 4.71 -16.04
N PHE A 180 18.62 3.85 -15.38
CA PHE A 180 19.06 2.52 -15.01
C PHE A 180 19.48 1.72 -16.25
N GLN A 181 18.63 1.69 -17.28
CA GLN A 181 18.92 1.00 -18.52
C GLN A 181 20.10 1.65 -19.27
N LYS A 182 20.25 2.98 -19.24
CA LYS A 182 21.40 3.69 -19.81
C LYS A 182 22.71 3.34 -19.11
N LEU A 183 22.72 3.23 -17.78
CA LEU A 183 23.91 2.96 -16.95
C LEU A 183 24.30 1.48 -16.96
N PHE A 184 23.35 0.59 -16.67
CA PHE A 184 23.60 -0.84 -16.51
C PHE A 184 23.45 -1.64 -17.80
N LYS A 185 22.94 -1.01 -18.88
CA LYS A 185 22.68 -1.64 -20.19
C LYS A 185 21.76 -2.87 -20.10
N MET A 186 20.93 -2.92 -19.06
CA MET A 186 19.93 -3.96 -18.84
C MET A 186 18.75 -3.42 -18.01
N PRO A 187 17.57 -4.03 -18.11
CA PRO A 187 16.43 -3.70 -17.25
C PRO A 187 16.69 -4.05 -15.78
N ARG A 188 16.04 -3.33 -14.86
CA ARG A 188 16.15 -3.55 -13.40
C ARG A 188 15.83 -5.00 -12.99
N GLY A 189 14.73 -5.57 -13.51
CA GLY A 189 14.37 -6.95 -13.20
C GLY A 189 15.42 -7.99 -13.64
N MET A 190 16.25 -7.70 -14.64
CA MET A 190 17.40 -8.56 -14.99
C MET A 190 18.56 -8.36 -14.02
N PHE A 191 18.84 -7.12 -13.64
CA PHE A 191 19.86 -6.79 -12.64
C PHE A 191 19.57 -7.46 -11.30
N ASP A 192 18.30 -7.48 -10.86
CA ASP A 192 17.89 -8.05 -9.56
C ASP A 192 18.16 -9.55 -9.45
N ARG A 193 18.18 -10.26 -10.58
CA ARG A 193 18.47 -11.70 -10.66
C ARG A 193 19.97 -12.00 -10.71
N LEU A 194 20.83 -10.99 -10.84
CA LEU A 194 22.28 -11.20 -10.87
C LEU A 194 22.81 -11.56 -9.48
N PRO A 195 23.87 -12.40 -9.40
CA PRO A 195 24.60 -12.62 -8.17
C PRO A 195 25.10 -11.31 -7.54
N LEU A 196 25.16 -11.25 -6.21
CA LEU A 196 25.58 -10.05 -5.47
C LEU A 196 26.95 -9.52 -5.91
N TRP A 197 27.91 -10.41 -6.15
CA TRP A 197 29.25 -10.02 -6.61
C TRP A 197 29.21 -9.31 -7.98
N THR A 198 28.30 -9.75 -8.87
CA THR A 198 28.09 -9.13 -10.18
C THR A 198 27.42 -7.77 -10.03
N LYS A 199 26.39 -7.65 -9.18
CA LYS A 199 25.74 -6.37 -8.85
C LYS A 199 26.75 -5.36 -8.29
N MET A 200 27.58 -5.76 -7.32
CA MET A 200 28.62 -4.90 -6.73
C MET A 200 29.65 -4.44 -7.75
N SER A 201 30.11 -5.34 -8.65
CA SER A 201 31.04 -4.99 -9.72
C SER A 201 30.46 -3.94 -10.67
N LEU A 202 29.20 -4.11 -11.07
CA LEU A 202 28.49 -3.17 -11.94
C LEU A 202 28.26 -1.82 -11.25
N LYS A 203 27.81 -1.81 -9.98
CA LYS A 203 27.67 -0.60 -9.16
C LYS A 203 28.97 0.20 -9.09
N LYS A 204 30.10 -0.50 -8.86
CA LYS A 204 31.43 0.11 -8.81
C LYS A 204 31.80 0.76 -10.14
N LYS A 205 31.49 0.10 -11.26
CA LYS A 205 31.77 0.61 -12.61
C LYS A 205 31.00 1.89 -12.94
N VAL A 206 29.79 2.06 -12.41
CA VAL A 206 28.93 3.23 -12.67
C VAL A 206 29.02 4.33 -11.60
N GLY A 207 29.85 4.14 -10.56
CA GLY A 207 30.03 5.12 -9.49
C GLY A 207 28.90 5.16 -8.46
N LEU A 208 28.15 4.06 -8.32
CA LEU A 208 27.04 3.91 -7.35
C LEU A 208 27.37 2.93 -6.22
N LEU A 209 28.64 2.56 -6.08
CA LEU A 209 29.16 1.80 -4.93
C LEU A 209 29.73 2.76 -3.89
#